data_AF-A0A9P9CHE9-F1
#
_entry.id   AF-A0A9P9CHE9-F1
#
_cell.length_a   1.000
_cell.length_b   1.000
_cell.length_c   1.000
_cell.angle_alpha   90.00
_cell.angle_beta   90.00
_cell.angle_gamma   90.00
#
_symmetry.space_group_name_H-M   'P 1'
#
loop_
_entity.id
_entity.type
_entity.pdbx_description
1 polymer ?
#
loop_
_entity_poly.entity_id
_entity_poly.type
_entity_poly.pdbx_seq_one_letter_code
_entity_poly.pdbx_strand_id
1 'polypeptide(L)'
;PIAPAQYFVLGQLEFYFGARNLQRDVFLRQQMDARGWVSLALVGSFKRLRALTEGSLTVLRDAAVLSGLLETRDDRVRLRDGAWEPWVLKDAAASEV
;
A
#
# COMPACT_ATOMS: atom_id res chain seq x y z
N PRO A 1 15.28 4.06 15.83
CA PRO A 1 15.13 5.36 15.10
C PRO A 1 14.82 5.09 13.63
N ILE A 2 13.75 5.67 13.10
CA ILE A 2 13.41 5.56 11.67
C ILE A 2 14.44 6.39 10.89
N ALA A 3 15.08 5.81 9.87
CA ALA A 3 15.98 6.57 9.02
C ALA A 3 15.19 7.68 8.28
N PRO A 4 15.75 8.88 8.02
CA PRO A 4 15.02 9.96 7.37
C PRO A 4 14.32 9.56 6.07
N ALA A 5 14.94 8.69 5.27
CA ALA A 5 14.34 8.14 4.05
C ALA A 5 13.07 7.30 4.32
N GLN A 6 13.07 6.48 5.37
CA GLN A 6 11.92 5.65 5.74
C GLN A 6 10.70 6.50 6.14
N TYR A 7 10.91 7.68 6.75
CA TYR A 7 9.82 8.60 7.09
C TYR A 7 9.10 9.12 5.84
N PHE A 8 9.84 9.47 4.78
CA PHE A 8 9.24 9.93 3.52
C PHE A 8 8.51 8.80 2.78
N VAL A 9 9.07 7.58 2.80
CA VAL A 9 8.42 6.40 2.19
C VAL A 9 7.12 6.08 2.92
N LEU A 10 7.14 6.09 4.26
CA LEU A 10 5.96 5.89 5.10
C LEU A 10 4.87 6.92 4.76
N GLY A 11 5.21 8.21 4.74
CA GLY A 11 4.24 9.26 4.40
C GLY A 11 3.67 9.12 2.99
N GLN A 12 4.46 8.66 2.01
CA GLN A 12 3.95 8.38 0.67
C GLN A 12 3.00 7.18 0.64
N LEU A 13 3.32 6.10 1.36
CA LEU A 13 2.44 4.94 1.50
C LEU A 13 1.08 5.35 2.10
N GLU A 14 1.09 6.07 3.22
CA GLU A 14 -0.13 6.53 3.87
C GLU A 14 -0.92 7.51 3.02
N PHE A 15 -0.25 8.31 2.19
CA PHE A 15 -0.91 9.16 1.20
C PHE A 15 -1.67 8.34 0.15
N TYR A 16 -1.06 7.29 -0.43
CA TYR A 16 -1.71 6.45 -1.44
C TYR A 16 -2.91 5.66 -0.89
N PHE A 17 -2.79 5.13 0.33
CA PHE A 17 -3.85 4.37 0.98
C PHE A 17 -4.82 5.23 1.79
N GLY A 18 -4.56 6.53 1.92
CA GLY A 18 -5.46 7.45 2.61
C GLY A 18 -6.81 7.56 1.91
N ALA A 19 -7.89 7.68 2.69
CA ALA A 19 -9.26 7.71 2.18
C ALA A 19 -9.47 8.74 1.04
N ARG A 20 -8.82 9.91 1.11
CA ARG A 20 -8.90 10.93 0.06
C ARG A 20 -8.33 10.46 -1.28
N ASN A 21 -7.25 9.67 -1.28
CA ASN A 21 -6.70 9.10 -2.50
C ASN A 21 -7.61 7.97 -2.99
N LEU A 22 -7.97 7.02 -2.11
CA LEU A 22 -8.79 5.87 -2.48
C LEU A 22 -10.17 6.25 -3.04
N GLN A 23 -10.77 7.37 -2.63
CA GLN A 23 -12.01 7.87 -3.23
C GLN A 23 -11.88 8.13 -4.74
N ARG A 24 -10.70 8.50 -5.22
CA ARG A 24 -10.46 8.98 -6.59
C ARG A 24 -9.58 8.04 -7.41
N ASP A 25 -8.71 7.29 -6.76
CA ASP A 25 -7.73 6.42 -7.38
C ASP A 25 -8.35 5.05 -7.70
N VAL A 26 -9.09 5.01 -8.81
CA VAL A 26 -9.71 3.79 -9.33
C VAL A 26 -8.65 2.76 -9.70
N PHE A 27 -7.49 3.19 -10.19
CA PHE A 27 -6.41 2.29 -10.57
C PHE A 27 -5.91 1.50 -9.35
N LEU A 28 -5.57 2.16 -8.24
CA LEU A 28 -5.15 1.46 -7.03
C LEU A 28 -6.22 0.48 -6.52
N ARG A 29 -7.50 0.88 -6.58
CA ARG A 29 -8.63 0.03 -6.19
C ARG A 29 -8.81 -1.20 -7.09
N GLN A 30 -8.54 -1.08 -8.38
CA GLN A 30 -8.54 -2.21 -9.32
C GLN A 30 -7.43 -3.23 -9.02
N GLN A 31 -6.36 -2.81 -8.34
CA GLN A 31 -5.28 -3.70 -7.93
C GLN A 31 -5.51 -4.34 -6.56
N MET A 32 -6.60 -4.00 -5.87
CA MET A 32 -7.01 -4.65 -4.63
C MET A 32 -7.71 -5.97 -4.94
N ASP A 33 -7.32 -7.02 -4.23
CA ASP A 33 -8.10 -8.26 -4.21
C ASP A 33 -9.36 -8.10 -3.33
N ALA A 34 -10.18 -9.16 -3.27
CA ALA A 34 -11.42 -9.20 -2.50
C ALA A 34 -11.24 -8.96 -0.99
N ARG A 35 -10.00 -9.02 -0.48
CA ARG A 35 -9.62 -8.71 0.91
C ARG A 35 -8.77 -7.45 1.03
N GLY A 36 -8.73 -6.61 0.00
CA GLY A 36 -8.06 -5.32 -0.02
C GLY A 36 -6.55 -5.37 -0.24
N TRP A 37 -5.97 -6.55 -0.50
CA TRP A 37 -4.51 -6.68 -0.64
C TRP A 37 -4.03 -6.19 -2.01
N VAL A 38 -2.92 -5.48 -1.98
CA VAL A 38 -2.20 -5.01 -3.16
C VAL A 38 -0.75 -5.50 -3.09
N SER A 39 -0.16 -5.87 -4.22
CA SER A 39 1.25 -6.26 -4.30
C SER A 39 2.19 -5.10 -3.94
N LEU A 40 3.17 -5.35 -3.06
CA LEU A 40 4.24 -4.42 -2.76
C LEU A 40 5.08 -4.09 -4.00
N ALA A 41 5.24 -5.04 -4.92
CA ALA A 41 5.95 -4.79 -6.18
C ALA A 41 5.21 -3.75 -7.05
N LEU A 42 3.88 -3.83 -7.09
CA LEU A 42 3.06 -2.85 -7.80
C LEU A 42 3.14 -1.47 -7.13
N VAL A 43 2.94 -1.41 -5.82
CA VAL A 43 3.03 -0.15 -5.06
C VAL A 43 4.44 0.47 -5.17
N GLY A 44 5.49 -0.35 -5.14
CA GLY A 44 6.88 0.05 -5.34
C GLY A 44 7.19 0.55 -6.75
N SER A 45 6.35 0.24 -7.74
CA SER A 45 6.50 0.80 -9.10
C SER A 45 6.01 2.25 -9.22
N PHE A 46 5.24 2.75 -8.24
CA PHE A 46 4.70 4.11 -8.28
C PHE A 46 5.83 5.12 -8.28
N LYS A 47 5.77 6.09 -9.21
CA LYS A 47 6.86 7.02 -9.50
C LYS A 47 7.50 7.64 -8.24
N ARG A 48 6.68 8.06 -7.27
CA ARG A 48 7.16 8.68 -6.02
C ARG A 48 7.81 7.69 -5.07
N LEU A 49 7.20 6.52 -4.89
CA LEU A 49 7.75 5.47 -4.03
C LEU A 49 9.02 4.86 -4.62
N ARG A 50 9.03 4.60 -5.93
CA ARG A 50 10.23 4.15 -6.65
C ARG A 50 11.40 5.13 -6.51
N ALA A 51 11.12 6.43 -6.60
CA ALA A 51 12.16 7.45 -6.45
C ALA A 51 12.72 7.52 -5.02
N LEU A 52 11.88 7.30 -3.99
CA LEU A 52 12.30 7.33 -2.59
C LEU A 52 13.00 6.04 -2.12
N THR A 53 12.65 4.91 -2.71
CA THR A 53 13.17 3.59 -2.34
C THR A 53 14.29 3.10 -3.24
N GLU A 54 14.60 3.84 -4.32
CA GLU A 54 15.50 3.41 -5.39
C GLU A 54 15.10 2.05 -6.00
N GLY A 55 13.82 1.70 -5.91
CA GLY A 55 13.29 0.40 -6.34
C GLY A 55 13.46 -0.74 -5.32
N SER A 56 13.95 -0.47 -4.11
CA SER A 56 14.08 -1.47 -3.05
C SER A 56 12.73 -1.81 -2.41
N LEU A 57 12.24 -3.02 -2.66
CA LEU A 57 11.03 -3.55 -2.01
C LEU A 57 11.22 -3.77 -0.50
N THR A 58 12.44 -4.02 -0.05
CA THR A 58 12.75 -4.17 1.38
C THR A 58 12.51 -2.87 2.12
N VAL A 59 13.00 -1.74 1.59
CA VAL A 59 12.78 -0.42 2.20
C VAL A 59 11.29 -0.07 2.23
N LEU A 60 10.56 -0.41 1.16
CA LEU A 60 9.11 -0.21 1.08
C LEU A 60 8.36 -1.03 2.13
N ARG A 61 8.70 -2.32 2.26
CA ARG A 61 8.10 -3.22 3.25
C ARG A 61 8.37 -2.74 4.67
N ASP A 62 9.62 -2.40 4.98
CA ASP A 62 10.01 -1.93 6.30
C ASP A 62 9.24 -0.66 6.69
N ALA A 63 9.07 0.28 5.75
CA ALA A 63 8.26 1.47 5.98
C ALA A 63 6.77 1.14 6.17
N ALA A 64 6.22 0.20 5.39
CA ALA A 64 4.83 -0.21 5.50
C ALA A 64 4.53 -0.89 6.85
N VAL A 65 5.45 -1.71 7.37
CA VAL A 65 5.33 -2.35 8.69
C VAL A 65 5.28 -1.32 9.83
N LEU A 66 5.94 -0.18 9.66
CA LEU A 66 5.93 0.91 10.63
C LEU A 66 4.65 1.77 10.59
N SER A 67 3.85 1.65 9.53
CA SER A 67 2.64 2.45 9.39
C SER A 67 1.59 2.05 10.40
N GLY A 68 0.95 3.04 11.03
CA GLY A 68 -0.24 2.84 11.87
C GLY A 68 -1.54 2.71 11.07
N LEU A 69 -1.49 2.84 9.74
CA LEU A 69 -2.64 2.77 8.83
C LEU A 69 -2.66 1.45 8.03
N LEU A 70 -1.49 0.87 7.79
CA LEU A 70 -1.33 -0.29 6.90
C LEU A 70 -0.98 -1.55 7.66
N GLU A 71 -1.38 -2.69 7.12
CA GLU A 71 -0.85 -3.99 7.51
C GLU A 71 -0.19 -4.66 6.30
N THR A 72 0.81 -5.49 6.58
CA THR A 72 1.55 -6.24 5.56
C THR A 72 1.46 -7.72 5.84
N ARG A 73 1.37 -8.51 4.76
CA ARG A 73 1.43 -9.97 4.82
C ARG A 73 2.09 -10.46 3.55
N ASP A 74 3.12 -11.29 3.70
CA ASP A 74 3.98 -11.75 2.62
C ASP A 74 4.52 -10.56 1.80
N ASP A 75 4.28 -10.54 0.48
CA ASP A 75 4.64 -9.44 -0.43
C ASP A 75 3.46 -8.51 -0.73
N ARG A 76 2.51 -8.38 0.20
CA ARG A 76 1.31 -7.54 0.03
C ARG A 76 1.10 -6.56 1.17
N VAL A 77 0.36 -5.51 0.86
CA VAL A 77 -0.02 -4.43 1.76
C VAL A 77 -1.50 -4.07 1.58
N ARG A 78 -2.17 -3.71 2.66
CA ARG A 78 -3.53 -3.15 2.65
C ARG A 78 -3.77 -2.23 3.84
N LEU A 79 -4.93 -1.57 3.87
CA LEU A 79 -5.42 -0.88 5.07
C LEU A 79 -5.69 -1.89 6.18
N ARG A 80 -5.37 -1.54 7.42
CA ARG A 80 -5.60 -2.39 8.60
C ARG A 80 -7.06 -2.43 9.06
N ASP A 81 -7.35 -3.34 9.98
CA ASP A 81 -8.58 -3.37 10.79
C ASP A 81 -9.89 -3.30 9.98
N GLY A 82 -9.90 -3.90 8.77
CA GLY A 82 -11.06 -3.91 7.90
C GLY A 82 -11.32 -2.58 7.17
N ALA A 83 -10.52 -1.54 7.39
CA ALA A 83 -10.71 -0.23 6.75
C ALA A 83 -10.56 -0.27 5.21
N TRP A 84 -10.10 -1.40 4.65
CA TRP A 84 -10.04 -1.66 3.21
C TRP A 84 -11.41 -1.96 2.58
N GLU A 85 -12.39 -2.46 3.34
CA GLU A 85 -13.67 -2.99 2.81
C GLU A 85 -14.42 -2.02 1.88
N PRO A 86 -14.57 -0.72 2.20
CA PRO A 86 -15.32 0.20 1.35
C PRO A 86 -14.64 0.50 -0.01
N TRP A 87 -13.35 0.16 -0.13
CA TRP A 87 -12.53 0.51 -1.30
C TRP A 87 -12.43 -0.62 -2.32
N VAL A 88 -12.70 -1.86 -1.91
CA VAL A 88 -12.71 -3.04 -2.77
C VAL A 88 -13.85 -2.93 -3.79
N LEU A 89 -13.53 -3.27 -5.05
CA LEU A 89 -14.51 -3.27 -6.14
C LEU A 89 -15.33 -4.55 -6.12
N LYS A 90 -16.57 -4.48 -6.63
CA LYS A 90 -17.51 -5.62 -6.60
C LYS A 90 -17.01 -6.83 -7.40
N ASP A 91 -16.18 -6.58 -8.42
CA ASP A 91 -15.57 -7.53 -9.33
C ASP A 91 -14.10 -7.82 -8.98
N ALA A 92 -13.67 -7.47 -7.76
CA ALA A 92 -12.31 -7.76 -7.30
C ALA A 92 -12.02 -9.27 -7.33
N ALA A 93 -10.79 -9.61 -7.71
CA ALA A 93 -10.33 -10.99 -7.77
C ALA A 93 -10.34 -11.65 -6.38
N ALA A 94 -10.51 -12.98 -6.35
CA ALA A 94 -10.38 -13.73 -5.10
C ALA A 94 -9.02 -13.48 -4.44
N SER A 95 -9.03 -13.37 -3.11
CA SER A 95 -7.79 -13.13 -2.37
C SER A 95 -6.96 -14.41 -2.27
N GLU A 96 -5.66 -14.27 -2.50
CA GLU A 96 -4.67 -15.35 -2.43
C GLU A 96 -3.91 -15.36 -1.09
N VAL A 97 -4.34 -14.51 -0.13
CA VAL A 97 -3.72 -14.30 1.19
C VAL A 97 -4.64 -14.81 2.30
#